data_AF-A0A3B8MNH6-F1
#
_entry.id   AF-A0A3B8MNH6-F1
#
_cell.length_a   1.000
_cell.length_b   1.000
_cell.length_c   1.000
_cell.angle_alpha   90.00
_cell.angle_beta   90.00
_cell.angle_gamma   90.00
#
_symmetry.space_group_name_H-M   'P 1'
#
loop_
_entity.id
_entity.type
_entity.pdbx_description
1 polymer ?
#
loop_
_entity_poly.entity_id
_entity_poly.type
_entity_poly.pdbx_seq_one_letter_code
_entity_poly.pdbx_strand_id
1 'polypeptide(L)'
;MNAKLARQYDIVKLYRKLRDDLTAELADEDLLYTPGGDNPPLGVLCRELGEVQKGYVESFKTFKIVFDYKADDPALETSIEALRNWYQTLDGEMEAALEGVSDEDVDNRLVFRKEEFRLPPSSTWTPSGKH
;
A
#
# COMPACT_ATOMS: atom_id res chain seq x y z
N MET A 1 -1.92 -16.92 5.51
CA MET A 1 -2.44 -16.29 4.27
C MET A 1 -2.88 -17.36 3.27
N ASN A 2 -3.94 -17.14 2.48
CA ASN A 2 -4.40 -18.10 1.48
C ASN A 2 -3.54 -18.15 0.20
N ALA A 3 -3.69 -19.22 -0.60
CA ALA A 3 -2.80 -19.49 -1.74
C ALA A 3 -2.92 -18.47 -2.90
N LYS A 4 -4.09 -17.86 -3.09
CA LYS A 4 -4.30 -16.83 -4.12
C LYS A 4 -3.58 -15.53 -3.73
N LEU A 5 -3.72 -15.11 -2.48
CA LEU A 5 -3.05 -13.93 -1.93
C LEU A 5 -1.54 -14.14 -1.85
N ALA A 6 -1.09 -15.31 -1.39
CA ALA A 6 0.33 -15.62 -1.23
C ALA A 6 1.13 -15.43 -2.55
N ARG A 7 0.55 -15.80 -3.70
CA ARG A 7 1.18 -15.59 -5.03
C ARG A 7 1.33 -14.12 -5.41
N GLN A 8 0.35 -13.29 -5.03
CA GLN A 8 0.39 -11.85 -5.33
C GLN A 8 1.25 -11.08 -4.33
N TYR A 9 1.37 -11.60 -3.11
CA TYR A 9 2.11 -10.97 -2.02
C TYR A 9 3.60 -10.85 -2.29
N ASP A 10 4.17 -11.67 -3.18
CA ASP A 10 5.58 -11.54 -3.58
C ASP A 10 5.88 -10.18 -4.23
N ILE A 11 4.93 -9.57 -4.95
CA ILE A 11 5.10 -8.21 -5.48
C ILE A 11 5.18 -7.19 -4.35
N VAL A 12 4.40 -7.37 -3.28
CA VAL A 12 4.44 -6.50 -2.10
C VAL A 12 5.79 -6.60 -1.40
N LYS A 13 6.37 -7.80 -1.30
CA LYS A 13 7.72 -7.99 -0.75
C LYS A 13 8.78 -7.26 -1.57
N LEU A 14 8.69 -7.29 -2.90
CA LEU A 14 9.61 -6.57 -3.77
C LEU A 14 9.52 -5.05 -3.56
N TYR A 15 8.29 -4.52 -3.45
CA TYR A 15 8.08 -3.11 -3.12
C TYR A 15 8.66 -2.73 -1.75
N ARG A 16 8.41 -3.54 -0.71
CA ARG A 16 8.96 -3.31 0.63
C ARG A 16 10.47 -3.29 0.61
N LYS A 17 11.10 -4.27 -0.06
CA LYS A 17 12.54 -4.30 -0.23
C LYS A 17 13.07 -3.03 -0.91
N LEU A 18 12.42 -2.56 -1.98
CA LEU A 18 12.83 -1.33 -2.65
C LEU A 18 12.75 -0.10 -1.72
N ARG A 19 11.68 0.02 -0.93
CA ARG A 19 11.51 1.10 0.06
C ARG A 19 12.56 1.00 1.18
N ASP A 20 12.86 -0.20 1.64
CA ASP A 20 13.85 -0.44 2.68
C ASP A 20 15.27 -0.14 2.16
N ASP A 21 15.60 -0.55 0.94
CA ASP A 21 16.87 -0.23 0.28
C ASP A 21 17.00 1.30 0.08
N LEU A 22 15.94 1.98 -0.38
CA LEU A 22 15.91 3.44 -0.51
C LEU A 22 16.20 4.13 0.83
N THR A 23 15.46 3.76 1.89
CA THR A 23 15.62 4.38 3.22
C THR A 23 16.92 3.98 3.93
N ALA A 24 17.64 2.98 3.44
CA ALA A 24 18.98 2.65 3.93
C ALA A 24 20.07 3.57 3.35
N GLU A 25 19.83 4.18 2.19
CA GLU A 25 20.77 5.07 1.51
C GLU A 25 20.58 6.55 1.86
N LEU A 26 19.50 6.90 2.57
CA LEU A 26 19.17 8.28 2.94
C LEU A 26 19.64 8.63 4.36
N ALA A 27 20.03 9.88 4.57
CA ALA A 27 20.22 10.51 5.87
C ALA A 27 19.02 11.41 6.22
N ASP A 28 18.94 11.84 7.49
CA ASP A 28 17.85 12.70 7.97
C ASP A 28 17.81 14.04 7.21
N GLU A 29 18.96 14.57 6.80
CA GLU A 29 19.05 15.81 6.02
C GLU A 29 18.43 15.69 4.63
N ASP A 30 18.45 14.49 4.03
CA ASP A 30 17.88 14.26 2.70
C ASP A 30 16.36 14.38 2.70
N LEU A 31 15.71 14.18 3.86
CA LEU A 31 14.26 14.33 4.01
C LEU A 31 13.78 15.77 3.79
N LEU A 32 14.68 16.75 3.97
CA LEU A 32 14.39 18.17 3.70
C LEU A 32 14.51 18.53 2.22
N TYR A 33 15.01 17.63 1.37
CA TYR A 33 15.16 17.88 -0.05
C TYR A 33 13.79 18.13 -0.71
N THR A 34 13.72 19.16 -1.54
CA THR A 34 12.61 19.41 -2.47
C THR A 34 13.17 19.72 -3.86
N PRO A 35 12.55 19.22 -4.94
CA PRO A 35 12.90 19.62 -6.31
C PRO A 35 12.48 21.07 -6.63
N GLY A 36 11.83 21.77 -5.69
CA GLY A 36 11.32 23.13 -5.86
C GLY A 36 9.90 23.19 -6.42
N GLY A 37 9.38 24.41 -6.55
CA GLY A 37 7.98 24.65 -6.90
C GLY A 37 7.03 24.32 -5.73
N ASP A 38 5.86 23.77 -6.05
CA ASP A 38 4.86 23.35 -5.05
C ASP A 38 5.08 21.92 -4.54
N ASN A 39 6.22 21.29 -4.87
CA ASN A 39 6.51 19.93 -4.43
C ASN A 39 6.90 19.92 -2.94
N PRO A 40 6.28 19.05 -2.13
CA PRO A 40 6.63 18.95 -0.73
C PRO A 40 8.04 18.33 -0.55
N PRO A 41 8.65 18.50 0.63
CA PRO A 41 9.90 17.81 0.99
C PRO A 41 9.78 16.29 0.88
N LEU A 42 10.91 15.61 0.65
CA LEU A 42 10.97 14.15 0.57
C LEU A 42 10.37 13.46 1.80
N GLY A 43 10.63 13.98 3.01
CA GLY A 43 10.07 13.45 4.26
C GLY A 43 8.55 13.47 4.31
N VAL A 44 7.92 14.51 3.77
CA VAL A 44 6.45 14.60 3.68
C VAL A 44 5.93 13.50 2.74
N LEU A 45 6.58 13.28 1.59
CA LEU A 45 6.20 12.23 0.65
C LEU A 45 6.38 10.83 1.25
N CYS A 46 7.44 10.61 2.01
CA CYS A 46 7.64 9.37 2.76
C CYS A 46 6.52 9.16 3.80
N ARG A 47 6.16 10.19 4.58
CA ARG A 47 5.02 10.07 5.51
C ARG A 47 3.73 9.71 4.78
N GLU A 48 3.42 10.38 3.67
CA GLU A 48 2.24 10.11 2.85
C GLU A 48 2.23 8.68 2.29
N LEU A 49 3.38 8.13 1.91
CA LEU A 49 3.51 6.74 1.47
C LEU A 49 3.03 5.76 2.55
N GLY A 50 3.41 6.00 3.81
CA GLY A 50 2.94 5.19 4.94
C GLY A 50 1.44 5.36 5.23
N GLU A 51 0.89 6.57 5.09
CA GLU A 51 -0.55 6.82 5.23
C GLU A 51 -1.37 6.08 4.15
N VAL A 52 -0.88 6.07 2.91
CA VAL A 52 -1.49 5.29 1.82
C VAL A 52 -1.46 3.79 2.13
N GLN A 53 -0.33 3.27 2.64
CA GLN A 53 -0.23 1.88 3.08
C GLN A 53 -1.23 1.57 4.19
N LYS A 54 -1.42 2.48 5.17
CA LYS A 54 -2.43 2.34 6.22
C LYS A 54 -3.84 2.25 5.65
N GLY A 55 -4.16 3.06 4.64
CA GLY A 55 -5.44 2.96 3.91
C GLY A 55 -5.66 1.56 3.30
N TYR A 56 -4.63 0.96 2.72
CA TYR A 56 -4.71 -0.42 2.21
C TYR A 56 -4.85 -1.47 3.32
N VAL A 57 -4.10 -1.35 4.43
CA VAL A 57 -4.24 -2.23 5.60
C VAL A 57 -5.69 -2.27 6.08
N GLU A 58 -6.30 -1.10 6.28
CA GLU A 58 -7.69 -1.02 6.74
C GLU A 58 -8.68 -1.51 5.68
N SER A 59 -8.36 -1.36 4.39
CA SER A 59 -9.19 -1.89 3.31
C SER A 59 -9.27 -3.41 3.27
N PHE A 60 -8.24 -4.13 3.71
CA PHE A 60 -8.30 -5.60 3.79
C PHE A 60 -9.13 -6.08 4.99
N LYS A 61 -9.27 -5.25 6.01
CA LYS A 61 -10.12 -5.53 7.17
C LYS A 61 -11.58 -5.20 6.90
N THR A 62 -11.83 -4.08 6.21
CA THR A 62 -13.18 -3.49 6.07
C THR A 62 -13.79 -3.66 4.68
N PHE A 63 -12.98 -4.04 3.69
CA PHE A 63 -13.35 -4.11 2.26
C PHE A 63 -13.81 -2.76 1.70
N LYS A 64 -13.33 -1.67 2.31
CA LYS A 64 -13.53 -0.30 1.85
C LYS A 64 -12.21 0.44 1.97
N ILE A 65 -11.79 1.12 0.92
CA ILE A 65 -10.58 1.97 0.99
C ILE A 65 -10.99 3.42 1.27
N VAL A 66 -10.30 4.02 2.24
CA VAL A 66 -10.42 5.43 2.62
C VAL A 66 -9.00 5.94 2.87
N PHE A 67 -8.70 7.14 2.38
CA PHE A 67 -7.39 7.78 2.50
C PHE A 67 -7.47 9.06 3.36
N ASP A 68 -8.19 8.97 4.47
CA ASP A 68 -8.42 10.06 5.43
C ASP A 68 -7.48 9.99 6.64
N TYR A 69 -6.84 8.84 6.88
CA TYR A 69 -5.85 8.70 7.94
C TYR A 69 -4.67 9.65 7.72
N LYS A 70 -4.31 10.37 8.78
CA LYS A 70 -3.11 11.20 8.86
C LYS A 70 -2.29 10.80 10.07
N ALA A 71 -0.99 10.63 9.86
CA ALA A 71 -0.07 10.33 10.94
C ALA A 71 0.25 11.62 11.71
N ASP A 72 0.07 11.58 13.03
CA ASP A 72 0.24 12.74 13.91
C ASP A 72 1.69 12.94 14.38
N ASP A 73 2.60 12.01 14.07
CA ASP A 73 4.00 12.08 14.51
C ASP A 73 4.84 12.93 13.54
N PRO A 74 5.29 14.13 13.97
CA PRO A 74 6.12 15.00 13.12
C PRO A 74 7.52 14.43 12.85
N ALA A 75 8.01 13.48 13.66
CA ALA A 75 9.30 12.85 13.43
C ALA A 75 9.33 12.03 12.13
N LEU A 76 8.16 11.63 11.62
CA LEU A 76 8.04 10.90 10.35
C LEU A 76 8.48 11.73 9.13
N GLU A 77 8.57 13.05 9.25
CA GLU A 77 9.04 13.91 8.15
C GLU A 77 10.53 14.24 8.25
N THR A 78 11.18 13.93 9.37
CA THR A 78 12.54 14.41 9.69
C THR A 78 13.50 13.34 10.21
N SER A 79 13.04 12.11 10.45
CA SER A 79 13.88 11.01 10.94
C SER A 79 13.69 9.74 10.12
N ILE A 80 14.78 9.28 9.51
CA ILE A 80 14.84 8.00 8.79
C ILE A 80 14.57 6.84 9.73
N GLU A 81 15.07 6.89 10.97
CA GLU A 81 14.82 5.87 11.97
C GLU A 81 13.32 5.78 12.30
N ALA A 82 12.66 6.91 12.53
CA ALA A 82 11.22 6.95 12.80
C ALA A 82 10.41 6.38 11.61
N LEU A 83 10.74 6.80 10.39
CA LEU A 83 10.11 6.29 9.15
C LEU A 83 10.27 4.76 9.02
N ARG A 84 11.48 4.23 9.21
CA ARG A 84 11.75 2.79 9.07
C ARG A 84 11.00 1.97 10.11
N ASN A 85 11.00 2.41 11.36
CA ASN A 85 10.27 1.74 12.44
C ASN A 85 8.75 1.74 12.17
N TRP A 86 8.22 2.86 11.68
CA TRP A 86 6.82 2.98 11.33
C TRP A 86 6.43 2.09 10.14
N TYR A 87 7.23 2.08 9.08
CA TYR A 87 7.03 1.19 7.93
C TYR A 87 7.05 -0.30 8.30
N GLN A 88 7.98 -0.72 9.16
CA GLN A 88 8.01 -2.11 9.65
C GLN A 88 6.73 -2.47 10.41
N THR A 89 6.21 -1.54 11.20
CA THR A 89 4.92 -1.72 11.89
C THR A 89 3.78 -1.89 10.88
N LEU A 90 3.67 -0.99 9.90
CA LEU A 90 2.66 -1.06 8.85
C LEU A 90 2.76 -2.34 7.98
N ASP A 91 3.98 -2.83 7.78
CA ASP A 91 4.23 -4.06 7.02
C ASP A 91 3.70 -5.29 7.76
N GLY A 92 3.95 -5.38 9.07
CA GLY A 92 3.39 -6.41 9.93
C GLY A 92 1.87 -6.33 10.04
N GLU A 93 1.31 -5.12 10.16
CA GLU A 93 -0.14 -4.92 10.15
C GLU A 93 -0.78 -5.38 8.84
N MET A 94 -0.15 -5.09 7.70
CA MET A 94 -0.63 -5.54 6.39
C MET A 94 -0.57 -7.05 6.25
N GLU A 95 0.50 -7.69 6.71
CA GLU A 95 0.62 -9.14 6.70
C GLU A 95 -0.50 -9.77 7.55
N ALA A 96 -0.67 -9.32 8.78
CA ALA A 96 -1.73 -9.78 9.67
C ALA A 96 -3.14 -9.56 9.08
N ALA A 97 -3.38 -8.40 8.45
CA ALA A 97 -4.66 -8.12 7.79
C ALA A 97 -4.93 -9.10 6.63
N LEU A 98 -3.92 -9.38 5.80
CA LEU A 98 -4.03 -10.34 4.69
C LEU A 98 -4.16 -11.79 5.17
N GLU A 99 -3.57 -12.14 6.31
CA GLU A 99 -3.79 -13.45 6.94
C GLU A 99 -5.21 -13.65 7.44
N GLY A 100 -5.88 -12.56 7.84
CA GLY A 100 -7.28 -12.57 8.24
C GLY A 100 -8.29 -12.67 7.08
N VAL A 101 -7.86 -12.53 5.82
CA VAL A 101 -8.74 -12.62 4.65
C VAL A 101 -8.96 -14.09 4.26
N SER A 102 -10.21 -14.55 4.33
CA SER A 102 -10.58 -15.93 3.98
C SER A 102 -10.60 -16.16 2.45
N ASP A 103 -10.62 -17.42 2.02
CA ASP A 103 -10.82 -17.76 0.61
C ASP A 103 -12.19 -17.30 0.09
N GLU A 104 -13.23 -17.37 0.94
CA GLU A 104 -14.57 -16.90 0.61
C GLU A 104 -14.59 -15.38 0.39
N ASP A 105 -13.87 -14.62 1.23
CA ASP A 105 -13.73 -13.18 1.04
C ASP A 105 -13.03 -12.85 -0.28
N VAL A 106 -11.94 -13.55 -0.63
CA VAL A 106 -11.23 -13.35 -1.90
C VAL A 106 -12.14 -13.61 -3.10
N ASP A 107 -13.00 -14.62 -3.01
CA ASP A 107 -13.85 -15.03 -4.13
C ASP A 107 -15.11 -14.16 -4.28
N ASN A 108 -15.59 -13.55 -3.20
CA ASN A 108 -16.91 -12.90 -3.19
C ASN A 108 -16.91 -11.42 -2.79
N ARG A 109 -15.80 -10.88 -2.25
CA ARG A 109 -15.75 -9.50 -1.77
C ARG A 109 -14.73 -8.67 -2.52
N LEU A 110 -15.20 -7.55 -3.06
CA LEU A 110 -14.35 -6.53 -3.67
C LEU A 110 -14.10 -5.41 -2.66
N VAL A 111 -12.87 -4.89 -2.65
CA VAL A 111 -12.58 -3.65 -1.94
C VAL A 111 -13.26 -2.50 -2.66
N PHE A 112 -14.24 -1.88 -1.99
CA PHE A 112 -14.95 -0.72 -2.50
C PHE A 112 -14.06 0.52 -2.48
N ARG A 113 -13.82 1.13 -3.65
CA ARG A 113 -12.96 2.33 -3.81
C ARG A 113 -13.74 3.62 -4.03
N LYS A 114 -14.83 3.56 -4.80
CA LYS A 114 -15.90 4.56 -4.98
C LYS A 114 -17.02 3.94 -5.81
N GLU A 115 -18.21 4.55 -5.85
CA GLU A 115 -19.40 4.02 -6.55
C GLU A 115 -19.17 3.64 -8.03
N GLU A 116 -18.22 4.30 -8.70
CA GLU A 116 -18.00 4.16 -10.15
C GLU A 116 -16.99 3.08 -10.56
N PHE A 117 -16.22 2.50 -9.64
CA PHE A 117 -15.23 1.46 -10.01
C PHE A 117 -15.88 0.08 -9.98
N ARG A 118 -16.49 -0.33 -11.10
CA ARG A 118 -16.90 -1.72 -11.34
C ARG A 118 -15.84 -2.40 -12.19
N LEU A 119 -15.30 -3.53 -11.71
CA LEU A 119 -14.59 -4.44 -12.60
C LEU A 119 -15.56 -4.83 -13.72
N PRO A 120 -15.16 -4.78 -15.01
CA PRO A 120 -16.00 -5.29 -16.07
C PRO A 120 -16.38 -6.74 -15.72
N PRO A 121 -17.63 -7.17 -15.92
CA PRO A 121 -17.99 -8.57 -15.73
C PRO A 121 -17.01 -9.42 -16.53
N SER A 122 -16.48 -10.48 -15.90
CA SER A 122 -15.48 -11.36 -16.51
C SER A 122 -15.93 -11.67 -17.94
N SER A 123 -15.22 -11.14 -18.94
CA SER A 123 -15.64 -11.35 -20.31
C SER A 123 -15.49 -12.85 -20.55
N THR A 124 -16.61 -13.53 -20.81
CA THR A 124 -16.59 -14.80 -21.49
C THR A 124 -16.15 -14.51 -22.91
N TRP A 125 -14.85 -14.35 -23.10
CA TRP A 125 -14.26 -14.28 -24.43
C TRP A 125 -14.61 -15.61 -25.12
N THR A 126 -15.56 -15.56 -26.04
CA THR A 126 -15.80 -16.62 -27.01
C THR A 126 -15.03 -16.24 -28.27
N PRO A 127 -14.06 -17.06 -28.71
CA PRO A 127 -13.41 -16.83 -29.99
C PRO A 127 -14.46 -16.93 -31.09
N SER A 128 -14.76 -15.81 -31.74
CA SER A 128 -15.59 -15.78 -32.92
C SER A 128 -14.86 -16.47 -34.07
N GLY A 129 -15.38 -17.63 -34.47
CA GLY A 129 -15.44 -18.10 -35.85
C GLY A 129 -14.13 -18.20 -36.64
N LYS A 130 -13.74 -19.44 -36.95
CA LYS A 130 -12.81 -19.76 -38.04
C LYS A 130 -13.30 -19.17 -39.37
N HIS A 131 -12.32 -18.81 -40.21
CA HIS A 131 -12.34 -18.36 -41.60
C HIS A 131 -13.53 -18.76 -42.47
#